data_AF-A0A3R8ZFF2-F1
#
_entry.id   AF-A0A3R8ZFF2-F1
#
_cell.length_a   1.000
_cell.length_b   1.000
_cell.length_c   1.000
_cell.angle_alpha   90.00
_cell.angle_beta   90.00
_cell.angle_gamma   90.00
#
_symmetry.space_group_name_H-M   'P 1'
#
loop_
_entity.id
_entity.type
_entity.pdbx_description
1 polymer ?
#
loop_
_entity_poly.entity_id
_entity_poly.type
_entity_poly.pdbx_seq_one_letter_code
_entity_poly.pdbx_strand_id
1 'polypeptide(L)'
;MLAALLVAGQLAAQEPPRFLMPQRPGDGLRAELFRLEPGDPGGQARALLGEAMMRDDAELVVRPVPPIIMLYREGSLPDGPIVLYAGPEVEGEPDAACRLSRLSGGEIDNSERALAWCAGFILKTAPTLNIPPAPVH
;
A
#
# COMPACT_ATOMS: atom_id res chain seq x y z
N MET A 1 -25.27 -31.48 29.77
CA MET A 1 -24.88 -30.10 29.42
C MET A 1 -23.51 -30.14 28.78
N LEU A 2 -23.44 -30.21 27.46
CA LEU A 2 -22.20 -30.03 26.69
C LEU A 2 -22.52 -29.06 25.56
N ALA A 3 -22.34 -27.77 25.81
CA ALA A 3 -22.27 -26.76 24.77
C ALA A 3 -20.78 -26.51 24.51
N ALA A 4 -20.20 -27.32 23.62
CA ALA A 4 -18.88 -27.04 23.08
C ALA A 4 -19.05 -25.84 22.13
N LEU A 5 -18.53 -24.69 22.55
CA LEU A 5 -18.50 -23.48 21.73
C LEU A 5 -17.68 -23.76 20.46
N LEU A 6 -18.40 -23.89 19.35
CA LEU A 6 -17.88 -23.71 18.00
C LEU A 6 -17.45 -22.25 17.84
N VAL A 7 -16.19 -21.93 18.15
CA VAL A 7 -15.55 -20.70 17.70
C VAL A 7 -14.90 -21.00 16.35
N ALA A 8 -15.74 -21.19 15.34
CA ALA A 8 -15.32 -21.34 13.96
C ALA A 8 -16.02 -20.26 13.14
N GLY A 9 -15.23 -19.40 12.49
CA GLY A 9 -15.70 -18.65 11.33
C GLY A 9 -16.13 -17.20 11.55
N GLN A 10 -15.30 -16.37 12.16
CA GLN A 10 -15.27 -14.94 11.86
C GLN A 10 -13.82 -14.45 11.78
N LEU A 11 -13.07 -14.99 10.82
CA LEU A 11 -11.95 -14.27 10.23
C LEU A 11 -12.56 -13.14 9.39
N ALA A 12 -12.99 -12.07 10.07
CA ALA A 12 -13.11 -10.79 9.39
C ALA A 12 -11.72 -10.52 8.79
N ALA A 13 -11.66 -10.26 7.48
CA ALA A 13 -10.40 -9.96 6.79
C ALA A 13 -9.70 -8.83 7.54
N GLN A 14 -8.70 -9.18 8.35
CA GLN A 14 -7.95 -8.21 9.13
C GLN A 14 -7.16 -7.40 8.11
N GLU A 15 -7.34 -6.07 8.13
CA GLU A 15 -6.58 -5.20 7.24
C GLU A 15 -5.08 -5.47 7.42
N PRO A 16 -4.30 -5.57 6.33
CA PRO A 16 -2.88 -5.84 6.45
C PRO A 16 -2.21 -4.75 7.31
N PRO A 17 -1.25 -5.13 8.17
CA PRO A 17 -0.56 -4.18 9.02
C PRO A 17 0.13 -3.12 8.15
N ARG A 18 0.06 -1.87 8.61
CA ARG A 18 0.56 -0.71 7.85
C ARG A 18 1.20 0.34 8.75
N PHE A 19 2.18 1.04 8.19
CA PHE A 19 2.77 2.24 8.76
C PHE A 19 2.23 3.46 8.04
N LEU A 20 1.88 4.48 8.80
CA LEU A 20 1.37 5.73 8.24
C LEU A 20 2.48 6.77 8.24
N MET A 21 2.62 7.49 7.12
CA MET A 21 3.41 8.71 7.11
C MET A 21 2.79 9.70 8.12
N PRO A 22 3.60 10.31 9.01
CA PRO A 22 3.12 11.36 9.90
C PRO A 22 2.41 12.47 9.11
N GLN A 23 1.15 12.72 9.46
CA GLN A 23 0.31 13.70 8.79
C GLN A 23 0.55 15.10 9.36
N ARG A 24 0.44 16.12 8.50
CA ARG A 24 0.37 17.52 8.91
C ARG A 24 -1.03 18.07 8.65
N PRO A 25 -1.50 19.05 9.43
CA PRO A 25 -2.76 19.72 9.16
C PRO A 25 -2.80 20.24 7.71
N GLY A 26 -3.89 19.94 7.00
CA GLY A 26 -4.11 20.38 5.62
C GLY A 26 -3.55 19.47 4.52
N ASP A 27 -2.81 18.40 4.86
CA ASP A 27 -2.24 17.47 3.87
C ASP A 27 -3.29 16.92 2.87
N GLY A 28 -2.94 16.97 1.58
CA GLY A 28 -3.72 16.45 0.45
C GLY A 28 -3.66 14.94 0.27
N LEU A 29 -2.54 14.33 0.68
CA LEU A 29 -2.25 12.91 0.48
C LEU A 29 -1.88 12.23 1.79
N ARG A 30 -2.40 11.02 1.94
CA ARG A 30 -1.96 10.04 2.93
C ARG A 30 -1.04 9.02 2.24
N ALA A 31 0.03 8.64 2.92
CA ALA A 31 0.92 7.57 2.50
C ALA A 31 0.93 6.45 3.55
N GLU A 32 0.77 5.21 3.08
CA GLU A 32 0.62 4.01 3.90
C GLU A 32 1.60 2.95 3.40
N LEU A 33 2.51 2.49 4.24
CA LEU A 33 3.50 1.47 3.92
C LEU A 33 3.01 0.11 4.41
N PHE A 34 3.05 -0.87 3.54
CA PHE A 34 2.67 -2.25 3.78
C PHE A 34 3.89 -3.15 3.61
N ARG A 35 4.01 -4.15 4.49
CA ARG A 35 4.95 -5.25 4.30
C ARG A 35 4.43 -6.18 3.21
N LEU A 36 5.31 -6.62 2.32
CA LEU A 36 5.03 -7.68 1.36
C LEU A 36 5.68 -8.97 1.85
N GLU A 37 4.95 -10.08 1.73
CA GLU A 37 5.51 -11.40 1.93
C GLU A 37 6.28 -11.85 0.67
N PRO A 38 7.31 -12.70 0.81
CA PRO A 38 8.02 -13.27 -0.33
C PRO A 38 7.09 -14.02 -1.29
N GLY A 39 7.43 -14.06 -2.59
CA GLY A 39 6.73 -14.84 -3.61
C GLY A 39 6.01 -14.01 -4.68
N ASP A 40 4.90 -13.35 -4.35
CA ASP A 40 4.13 -12.53 -5.32
C ASP A 40 3.94 -11.08 -4.84
N PRO A 41 4.99 -10.24 -4.89
CA PRO A 41 4.88 -8.83 -4.51
C PRO A 41 3.93 -8.05 -5.43
N GLY A 42 3.86 -8.44 -6.71
CA GLY A 42 2.97 -7.80 -7.69
C GLY A 42 1.49 -8.03 -7.39
N GLY A 43 1.09 -9.27 -7.08
CA GLY A 43 -0.28 -9.59 -6.67
C GLY A 43 -0.67 -8.92 -5.36
N GLN A 44 0.23 -8.92 -4.38
CA GLN A 44 0.01 -8.22 -3.11
C GLN A 44 -0.13 -6.70 -3.31
N ALA A 45 0.73 -6.07 -4.10
CA ALA A 45 0.64 -4.66 -4.41
C ALA A 45 -0.66 -4.29 -5.16
N ARG A 46 -1.13 -5.16 -6.07
CA ARG A 46 -2.43 -4.97 -6.75
C ARG A 46 -3.60 -5.02 -5.75
N ALA A 47 -3.56 -5.92 -4.78
CA ALA A 47 -4.61 -6.02 -3.76
C ALA A 47 -4.76 -4.74 -2.92
N LEU A 48 -3.68 -3.97 -2.74
CA LEU A 48 -3.69 -2.72 -1.99
C LEU A 48 -4.46 -1.57 -2.68
N LEU A 49 -4.70 -1.67 -4.00
CA LEU A 49 -5.56 -0.72 -4.72
C LEU A 49 -7.03 -0.80 -4.25
N GLY A 50 -7.42 -1.90 -3.59
CA GLY A 50 -8.76 -2.11 -3.05
C GLY A 50 -9.81 -2.44 -4.12
N GLU A 51 -10.93 -2.98 -3.65
CA GLU A 51 -12.14 -3.29 -4.45
C GLU A 51 -13.20 -2.18 -4.34
N ALA A 52 -13.04 -1.21 -3.44
CA ALA A 52 -14.11 -0.28 -3.09
C ALA A 52 -14.28 0.92 -4.03
N MET A 53 -13.39 1.11 -5.01
CA MET A 53 -13.49 2.18 -6.03
C MET A 53 -13.70 1.62 -7.44
N MET A 54 -14.36 0.47 -7.53
CA MET A 54 -14.66 -0.17 -8.81
C MET A 54 -15.74 0.65 -9.51
N ARG A 55 -15.37 1.31 -10.62
CA ARG A 55 -16.14 1.03 -11.82
C ARG A 55 -15.68 -0.35 -12.28
N ASP A 56 -16.62 -1.28 -12.48
CA ASP A 56 -16.32 -2.69 -12.75
C ASP A 56 -15.47 -2.93 -14.02
N ASP A 57 -15.17 -1.87 -14.78
CA ASP A 57 -14.41 -1.85 -16.03
C ASP A 57 -13.03 -1.18 -15.94
N ALA A 58 -12.61 -0.68 -14.77
CA ALA A 58 -11.35 0.07 -14.66
C ALA A 58 -10.12 -0.86 -14.72
N GLU A 59 -9.44 -0.86 -15.87
CA GLU A 59 -8.23 -1.65 -16.12
C GLU A 59 -7.08 -1.28 -15.17
N LEU A 60 -6.32 -2.29 -14.74
CA LEU A 60 -5.10 -2.08 -13.98
C LEU A 60 -4.02 -1.48 -14.89
N VAL A 61 -3.55 -0.29 -14.55
CA VAL A 61 -2.37 0.30 -15.17
C VAL A 61 -1.13 -0.04 -14.35
N VAL A 62 -0.14 -0.64 -15.02
CA VAL A 62 1.20 -0.89 -14.50
C VAL A 62 2.17 0.04 -15.22
N ARG A 63 2.75 1.00 -14.50
CA ARG A 63 3.75 1.92 -15.05
C ARG A 63 5.12 1.67 -14.39
N PRO A 64 6.10 1.14 -15.14
CA PRO A 64 7.48 1.13 -14.67
C PRO A 64 8.04 2.56 -14.70
N VAL A 65 8.51 3.04 -13.56
CA VAL A 65 9.25 4.30 -13.39
C VAL A 65 10.52 3.97 -12.63
N PRO A 66 11.55 3.41 -13.31
CA PRO A 66 12.72 2.86 -12.62
C PRO A 66 13.30 3.85 -11.60
N PRO A 67 13.63 3.41 -10.37
CA PRO A 67 13.64 2.02 -9.89
C PRO A 67 12.32 1.53 -9.24
N ILE A 68 11.19 2.17 -9.52
CA ILE A 68 9.87 1.92 -8.89
C ILE A 68 8.89 1.37 -9.93
N ILE A 69 7.98 0.50 -9.51
CA ILE A 69 6.76 0.18 -10.25
C ILE A 69 5.59 0.90 -9.59
N MET A 70 4.82 1.62 -10.42
CA MET A 70 3.62 2.33 -10.02
C MET A 70 2.38 1.61 -10.55
N LEU A 71 1.41 1.38 -9.69
CA LEU A 71 0.12 0.76 -10.01
C LEU A 71 -1.00 1.76 -9.71
N TYR A 72 -1.98 1.83 -10.61
CA TYR A 72 -3.24 2.54 -10.41
C TYR A 72 -4.31 1.95 -11.34
N ARG A 73 -5.58 2.30 -11.14
CA ARG A 73 -6.64 1.91 -12.07
C ARG A 73 -6.89 3.04 -13.08
N GLU A 74 -7.05 2.69 -14.35
CA GLU A 74 -7.37 3.68 -15.38
C GLU A 74 -8.66 4.44 -15.02
N GLY A 75 -8.65 5.76 -15.23
CA GLY A 75 -9.79 6.63 -14.89
C GLY A 75 -10.06 6.83 -13.40
N SER A 76 -9.30 6.20 -12.49
CA SER A 76 -9.48 6.38 -11.04
C SER A 76 -8.84 7.67 -10.52
N LEU A 77 -7.82 8.19 -11.19
CA LEU A 77 -7.13 9.39 -10.75
C LEU A 77 -7.95 10.67 -11.04
N PRO A 78 -7.90 11.68 -10.16
CA PRO A 78 -7.00 11.81 -9.00
C PRO A 78 -7.53 11.24 -7.68
N ASP A 79 -8.73 10.65 -7.67
CA ASP A 79 -9.41 10.27 -6.44
C ASP A 79 -9.00 8.87 -5.94
N GLY A 80 -8.64 7.99 -6.87
CA GLY A 80 -8.19 6.63 -6.62
C GLY A 80 -6.77 6.54 -6.05
N PRO A 81 -6.44 5.42 -5.39
CA PRO A 81 -5.11 5.22 -4.84
C PRO A 81 -4.07 4.93 -5.93
N ILE A 82 -2.82 5.25 -5.60
CA ILE A 82 -1.64 4.80 -6.33
C ILE A 82 -0.86 3.88 -5.39
N VAL A 83 -0.36 2.75 -5.89
CA VAL A 83 0.53 1.85 -5.15
C VAL A 83 1.90 1.84 -5.79
N LEU A 84 2.94 1.99 -4.97
CA LEU A 84 4.35 2.03 -5.37
C LEU A 84 5.09 0.87 -4.72
N TYR A 85 5.94 0.18 -5.46
CA TYR A 85 6.86 -0.83 -4.90
C TYR A 85 8.15 -0.89 -5.73
N ALA A 86 9.18 -1.56 -5.21
CA ALA A 86 10.46 -1.69 -5.90
C ALA A 86 10.33 -2.41 -7.24
N GLY A 87 10.98 -1.87 -8.27
CA GLY A 87 11.15 -2.51 -9.57
C GLY A 87 12.28 -3.54 -9.59
N PRO A 88 12.43 -4.28 -10.70
CA PRO A 88 13.43 -5.34 -10.84
C PRO A 88 14.89 -4.86 -10.79
N GLU A 89 15.13 -3.54 -10.91
CA GLU A 89 16.46 -2.94 -10.84
C GLU A 89 16.98 -2.79 -9.40
N VAL A 90 16.11 -2.93 -8.40
CA VAL A 90 16.48 -2.87 -6.97
C VAL A 90 16.98 -4.23 -6.51
N GLU A 91 18.06 -4.25 -5.72
CA GLU A 91 18.61 -5.51 -5.20
C GLU A 91 17.67 -6.18 -4.19
N GLY A 92 17.45 -7.48 -4.39
CA GLY A 92 16.59 -8.31 -3.57
C GLY A 92 15.11 -8.25 -3.96
N GLU A 93 14.30 -9.11 -3.35
CA GLU A 93 12.85 -9.08 -3.58
C GLU A 93 12.21 -7.82 -2.96
N PRO A 94 11.17 -7.26 -3.60
CA PRO A 94 10.34 -6.23 -2.99
C PRO A 94 9.68 -6.78 -1.71
N ASP A 95 9.97 -6.14 -0.58
CA ASP A 95 9.48 -6.49 0.75
C ASP A 95 8.51 -5.44 1.32
N ALA A 96 8.26 -4.37 0.55
CA ALA A 96 7.34 -3.32 0.91
C ALA A 96 6.63 -2.69 -0.30
N ALA A 97 5.40 -2.24 -0.07
CA ALA A 97 4.65 -1.40 -0.99
C ALA A 97 4.12 -0.16 -0.25
N CYS A 98 4.03 0.97 -0.94
CA CYS A 98 3.48 2.20 -0.41
C CYS A 98 2.22 2.59 -1.17
N ARG A 99 1.10 2.74 -0.48
CA ARG A 99 -0.14 3.29 -1.04
C ARG A 99 -0.24 4.78 -0.76
N LEU A 100 -0.43 5.55 -1.83
CA LEU A 100 -0.79 6.96 -1.78
C LEU A 100 -2.30 7.08 -2.03
N SER A 101 -2.99 7.86 -1.21
CA SER A 101 -4.42 8.11 -1.37
C SER A 101 -4.75 9.56 -1.07
N ARG A 102 -5.68 10.13 -1.82
CA ARG A 102 -6.18 11.48 -1.59
C ARG A 102 -6.99 11.54 -0.29
N LEU A 103 -6.76 12.59 0.49
CA LEU A 103 -7.58 12.92 1.66
C LEU A 103 -8.69 13.88 1.24
N SER A 104 -9.93 13.57 1.64
CA SER A 104 -11.06 14.47 1.45
C SER A 104 -10.84 15.75 2.23
N GLY A 105 -10.84 16.91 1.54
CA GLY A 105 -10.63 18.21 2.18
C GLY A 105 -9.17 18.56 2.46
N GLY A 106 -8.21 17.82 1.90
CA GLY A 106 -6.82 18.26 1.92
C GLY A 106 -6.59 19.44 0.97
N GLU A 107 -5.93 20.48 1.48
CA GLU A 107 -5.73 21.77 0.80
C GLU A 107 -4.26 21.97 0.37
N ILE A 108 -3.34 21.23 1.00
CA ILE A 108 -1.90 21.35 0.81
C ILE A 108 -1.43 20.18 -0.05
N ASP A 109 -0.83 20.48 -1.21
CA ASP A 109 -0.08 19.49 -1.96
C ASP A 109 1.17 19.07 -1.19
N ASN A 110 1.18 17.82 -0.72
CA ASN A 110 2.28 17.19 -0.02
C ASN A 110 2.87 16.01 -0.82
N SER A 111 2.66 15.96 -2.14
CA SER A 111 3.08 14.88 -3.04
C SER A 111 4.57 14.59 -2.96
N GLU A 112 5.43 15.60 -3.00
CA GLU A 112 6.88 15.44 -2.89
C GLU A 112 7.28 14.74 -1.58
N ARG A 113 6.70 15.18 -0.45
CA ARG A 113 6.99 14.59 0.86
C ARG A 113 6.47 13.15 0.95
N ALA A 114 5.27 12.90 0.46
CA ALA A 114 4.67 11.57 0.45
C ALA A 114 5.49 10.59 -0.41
N LEU A 115 5.93 11.03 -1.59
CA LEU A 115 6.78 10.24 -2.49
C LEU A 115 8.16 9.98 -1.87
N ALA A 116 8.80 10.99 -1.29
CA ALA A 116 10.10 10.82 -0.63
C ALA A 116 10.02 9.83 0.55
N TRP A 117 8.94 9.92 1.34
CA TRP A 117 8.69 8.99 2.44
C TRP A 117 8.49 7.56 1.92
N CYS A 118 7.63 7.36 0.91
CA CYS A 118 7.44 6.04 0.29
C CYS A 118 8.74 5.48 -0.28
N ALA A 119 9.47 6.28 -1.08
CA ALA A 119 10.71 5.89 -1.75
C ALA A 119 11.79 5.47 -0.74
N GLY A 120 11.87 6.15 0.41
CA GLY A 120 12.77 5.79 1.50
C GLY A 120 12.64 4.33 1.92
N PHE A 121 11.41 3.83 2.04
CA PHE A 121 11.16 2.46 2.48
C PHE A 121 11.20 1.45 1.34
N ILE A 122 10.49 1.69 0.23
CA ILE A 122 10.41 0.71 -0.86
C ILE A 122 11.77 0.49 -1.54
N LEU A 123 12.65 1.51 -1.54
CA LEU A 123 14.01 1.39 -2.08
C LEU A 123 15.06 1.07 -1.02
N LYS A 124 14.65 0.83 0.24
CA LYS A 124 15.54 0.49 1.37
C LYS A 124 16.65 1.52 1.62
N THR A 125 16.39 2.78 1.28
CA THR A 125 17.34 3.90 1.45
C THR A 125 17.18 4.60 2.79
N ALA A 126 16.02 4.47 3.44
CA ALA A 126 15.82 4.90 4.81
C ALA A 126 16.50 3.90 5.78
N PRO A 127 17.33 4.36 6.72
CA PRO A 127 17.96 3.48 7.68
C PRO A 127 16.89 2.84 8.59
N THR A 128 16.78 1.51 8.53
CA THR A 128 16.19 0.66 9.58
C THR A 128 14.76 1.00 10.00
N LEU A 129 13.78 0.90 9.11
CA LEU A 129 12.45 0.47 9.57
C LEU A 129 12.41 -1.04 9.49
N ASN A 130 12.56 -1.68 10.64
CA ASN A 130 12.21 -3.08 10.79
C ASN A 130 10.68 -3.13 10.79
N ILE A 131 10.06 -3.21 9.60
CA ILE A 131 8.61 -3.32 9.46
C ILE A 131 8.22 -4.61 10.21
N PRO A 132 7.52 -4.57 11.36
CA PRO A 132 7.14 -5.76 12.09
C PRO A 132 6.45 -6.76 11.17
N PRO A 133 6.70 -8.06 11.38
CA PRO A 133 6.10 -9.11 10.57
C PRO A 133 4.57 -9.00 10.62
N ALA A 134 3.92 -9.50 9.56
CA ALA A 134 2.48 -9.66 9.60
C ALA A 134 2.06 -10.51 10.83
N PRO A 135 0.88 -10.27 11.42
CA PRO A 135 0.37 -11.12 12.49
C PRO A 135 0.40 -12.58 12.04
N VAL A 136 1.06 -13.44 12.83
CA VAL A 136 1.05 -14.88 12.60
C VAL A 136 -0.30 -15.40 13.07
N HIS A 137 -1.07 -16.03 12.17
CA HIS A 137 -2.33 -16.71 12.49
C HIS A 137 -2.10 -18.09 13.11
#